data_AF-A0A8S9SFQ2-F1
#
_entry.id   AF-A0A8S9SFQ2-F1
#
_cell.length_a   1.000
_cell.length_b   1.000
_cell.length_c   1.000
_cell.angle_alpha   90.00
_cell.angle_beta   90.00
_cell.angle_gamma   90.00
#
_symmetry.space_group_name_H-M   'P 1'
#
loop_
_entity.id
_entity.type
_entity.pdbx_description
1 polymer ?
#
loop_
_entity_poly.entity_id
_entity_poly.type
_entity_poly.pdbx_seq_one_letter_code
_entity_poly.pdbx_strand_id
1 'polypeptide(L)'
;MCHGARATVVNPVHWKEGVVLRCGPVENVYIHCLKMPDYKFIPGENPIFMNENMSRIQVETRVRFVVIEARWMEVEKEFQALASLEGDNLGPISEE
;
A
#
# COMPACT_ATOMS: atom_id res chain seq x y z
N MET A 1 -19.31 -9.57 -3.68
CA MET A 1 -18.16 -9.13 -2.85
C MET A 1 -17.01 -8.81 -3.78
N CYS A 2 -16.65 -7.53 -3.91
CA CYS A 2 -15.47 -7.13 -4.67
C CYS A 2 -14.24 -7.58 -3.88
N HIS A 3 -13.48 -8.52 -4.42
CA HIS A 3 -12.24 -8.97 -3.80
C HIS A 3 -11.22 -7.82 -3.96
N GLY A 4 -10.60 -7.36 -2.87
CA GLY A 4 -9.64 -6.25 -2.91
C GLY A 4 -8.53 -6.43 -3.96
N ALA A 5 -8.00 -5.32 -4.46
CA ALA A 5 -6.90 -5.32 -5.42
C ALA A 5 -5.60 -5.83 -4.77
N ARG A 6 -4.70 -6.39 -5.57
CA ARG A 6 -3.39 -6.90 -5.12
C ARG A 6 -2.28 -6.18 -5.85
N ALA A 7 -1.30 -5.66 -5.12
CA ALA A 7 -0.16 -4.94 -5.69
C ALA A 7 1.09 -5.19 -4.86
N THR A 8 2.25 -4.80 -5.40
CA THR A 8 3.54 -4.91 -4.71
C THR A 8 3.96 -3.54 -4.21
N VAL A 9 4.43 -3.46 -2.97
CA VAL A 9 5.06 -2.24 -2.42
C VAL A 9 6.37 -1.99 -3.18
N VAL A 10 6.50 -0.82 -3.79
CA VAL A 10 7.70 -0.46 -4.54
C VAL A 10 8.56 0.55 -3.81
N ASN A 11 7.95 1.49 -3.10
CA ASN A 11 8.68 2.51 -2.34
C ASN A 11 7.95 2.83 -1.03
N PRO A 12 8.65 2.83 0.12
CA PRO A 12 8.19 3.57 1.28
C PRO A 12 8.31 5.07 0.97
N VAL A 13 7.27 5.85 1.28
CA VAL A 13 7.36 7.30 1.07
C VAL A 13 8.23 7.91 2.18
N HIS A 14 9.13 8.80 1.78
CA HIS A 14 9.98 9.54 2.72
C HIS A 14 9.08 10.22 3.77
N TRP A 15 9.42 10.03 5.05
CA TRP A 15 8.76 10.63 6.24
C TRP A 15 7.54 9.92 6.83
N LYS A 16 7.49 8.58 6.83
CA LYS A 16 6.46 7.82 7.57
C LYS A 16 5.03 8.05 7.06
N GLU A 17 4.89 8.74 5.93
CA GLU A 17 3.60 9.21 5.43
C GLU A 17 2.80 8.09 4.79
N GLY A 18 3.45 7.06 4.26
CA GLY A 18 2.77 5.95 3.61
C GLY A 18 3.65 5.07 2.74
N VAL A 19 3.01 4.31 1.86
CA VAL A 19 3.65 3.43 0.88
C VAL A 19 3.06 3.63 -0.51
N VAL A 20 3.91 3.52 -1.53
CA VAL A 20 3.49 3.47 -2.93
C VAL A 20 3.52 2.02 -3.41
N LEU A 21 2.44 1.62 -4.08
CA LEU A 21 2.25 0.29 -4.63
C LEU A 21 2.25 0.35 -6.16
N ARG A 22 2.80 -0.70 -6.77
CA ARG A 22 2.73 -0.97 -8.22
C ARG A 22 1.77 -2.12 -8.48
N CYS A 23 0.72 -1.84 -9.26
CA CYS A 23 -0.33 -2.77 -9.64
C CYS A 23 -0.31 -3.00 -11.17
N GLY A 24 0.62 -3.84 -11.64
CA GLY A 24 0.79 -4.08 -13.08
C GLY A 24 1.19 -2.79 -13.83
N PRO A 25 0.46 -2.36 -14.88
CA PRO A 25 0.76 -1.14 -15.63
C PRO A 25 0.39 0.15 -14.90
N VAL A 26 -0.24 0.07 -13.72
CA VAL A 26 -0.54 1.23 -12.87
C VAL A 26 0.49 1.32 -11.77
N GLU A 27 1.36 2.32 -11.83
CA GLU A 27 2.50 2.46 -10.91
C GLU A 27 2.23 3.38 -9.70
N ASN A 28 1.10 4.11 -9.71
CA ASN A 28 0.84 5.21 -8.78
C ASN A 28 -0.36 4.96 -7.85
N VAL A 29 -0.31 3.89 -7.05
CA VAL A 29 -1.28 3.67 -5.96
C VAL A 29 -0.64 4.05 -4.63
N TYR A 30 -1.23 4.98 -3.89
CA TYR A 30 -0.72 5.46 -2.61
C TYR A 30 -1.62 5.04 -1.44
N ILE A 31 -1.01 4.50 -0.38
CA ILE A 31 -1.67 4.26 0.90
C ILE A 31 -0.99 5.15 1.96
N HIS A 32 -1.74 6.13 2.48
CA HIS A 32 -1.31 6.96 3.59
C HIS A 32 -1.28 6.16 4.91
N CYS A 33 -0.40 6.50 5.86
CA CYS A 33 -0.25 5.79 7.13
C CYS A 33 -1.53 5.77 7.97
N LEU A 34 -2.33 6.83 7.91
CA LEU A 34 -3.67 6.88 8.53
C LEU A 34 -4.66 5.88 7.92
N LYS A 35 -4.40 5.37 6.71
CA LYS A 35 -5.17 4.32 6.03
C LYS A 35 -4.56 2.92 6.24
N MET A 36 -3.63 2.81 7.18
CA MET A 36 -3.02 1.56 7.65
C MET A 36 -3.05 1.50 9.19
N PRO A 37 -4.24 1.59 9.83
CA PRO A 37 -4.36 1.86 11.26
C PRO A 37 -3.66 0.82 12.16
N ASP A 38 -3.59 -0.43 11.72
CA ASP A 38 -2.95 -1.52 12.49
C ASP A 38 -1.42 -1.52 12.36
N TYR A 39 -0.85 -0.70 11.47
CA TYR A 39 0.57 -0.71 11.16
C TYR A 39 1.27 0.54 11.66
N LYS A 40 2.38 0.34 12.38
CA LYS A 40 3.24 1.41 12.88
C LYS A 40 4.52 1.48 12.06
N PHE A 41 4.96 2.69 11.77
CA PHE A 41 6.23 2.91 11.11
C PHE A 41 7.40 2.62 12.06
N ILE A 42 8.31 1.75 11.62
CA ILE A 42 9.55 1.42 12.31
C ILE A 42 10.72 2.03 11.51
N PRO A 43 11.44 3.02 12.06
CA PRO A 43 12.62 3.61 11.42
C PRO A 43 13.80 2.63 11.42
N GLY A 44 14.69 2.75 10.45
CA GLY A 44 15.92 1.96 10.34
C GLY A 44 16.57 2.14 8.97
N GLU A 45 17.61 1.36 8.69
CA GLU A 45 18.24 1.29 7.36
C GLU A 45 17.24 0.82 6.30
N ASN A 46 16.34 -0.09 6.69
CA ASN A 46 15.21 -0.55 5.89
C ASN A 46 13.92 -0.21 6.65
N PRO A 47 13.30 0.96 6.41
CA PRO A 47 12.09 1.34 7.12
C PRO A 47 10.92 0.42 6.73
N ILE A 48 10.13 0.02 7.72
CA ILE A 48 8.99 -0.88 7.52
C ILE A 48 7.75 -0.37 8.25
N PHE A 49 6.58 -0.82 7.81
CA PHE A 49 5.35 -0.72 8.56
C PHE A 49 5.06 -2.10 9.18
N MET A 50 4.84 -2.17 10.49
CA MET A 50 4.66 -3.43 11.20
C MET A 50 3.47 -3.36 12.16
N ASN A 51 2.67 -4.42 12.21
CA ASN A 51 1.58 -4.54 13.17
C ASN A 51 1.97 -5.34 14.43
N GLU A 52 1.05 -5.47 15.39
CA GLU A 52 1.28 -6.18 16.65
C GLU A 52 1.53 -7.69 16.47
N ASN A 53 1.07 -8.27 15.35
CA ASN A 53 1.28 -9.65 14.99
C ASN A 53 2.59 -9.88 14.21
N MET A 54 3.50 -8.90 14.19
CA MET A 54 4.78 -8.95 13.46
C MET A 54 4.61 -9.07 11.92
N SER A 55 3.41 -8.83 11.39
CA SER A 55 3.18 -8.71 9.94
C SER A 55 3.80 -7.43 9.42
N ARG A 56 4.45 -7.49 8.25
CA ARG A 56 5.30 -6.42 7.73
C ARG A 56 4.82 -5.96 6.36
N ILE A 57 4.84 -4.66 6.15
CA ILE A 57 4.74 -4.00 4.86
C ILE A 57 6.07 -3.29 4.61
N GLN A 58 6.80 -3.80 3.62
CA GLN A 58 8.10 -3.30 3.18
C GLN A 58 8.20 -3.43 1.66
N VAL A 59 9.26 -2.90 1.06
CA VAL A 59 9.53 -3.08 -0.38
C VAL A 59 9.43 -4.57 -0.75
N GLU A 60 8.84 -4.86 -1.91
CA GLU A 60 8.52 -6.20 -2.43
C GLU A 60 7.37 -6.94 -1.73
N THR A 61 6.80 -6.41 -0.64
CA THR A 61 5.62 -7.03 -0.02
C THR A 61 4.43 -6.97 -0.97
N ARG A 62 3.78 -8.11 -1.21
CA ARG A 62 2.49 -8.17 -1.88
C ARG A 62 1.40 -7.81 -0.88
N VAL A 63 0.57 -6.84 -1.22
CA VAL A 63 -0.47 -6.28 -0.34
C VAL A 63 -1.82 -6.35 -1.04
N ARG A 64 -2.84 -6.81 -0.30
CA ARG A 64 -4.25 -6.68 -0.67
C ARG A 64 -4.82 -5.41 -0.06
N PHE A 65 -5.46 -4.58 -0.87
CA PHE A 65 -5.99 -3.28 -0.46
C PHE A 65 -7.31 -2.98 -1.16
N VAL A 66 -7.99 -1.92 -0.71
CA VAL A 66 -9.14 -1.35 -1.40
C VAL A 66 -8.80 0.04 -1.94
N VAL A 67 -9.32 0.35 -3.12
CA VAL A 67 -9.21 1.70 -3.70
C VAL A 67 -10.33 2.55 -3.12
N ILE A 68 -9.98 3.71 -2.54
CA ILE A 68 -10.94 4.71 -2.06
C ILE A 68 -11.25 5.71 -3.17
N GLU A 69 -10.24 6.15 -3.90
CA GLU A 69 -10.37 7.18 -4.93
C GLU A 69 -9.40 6.88 -6.08
N ALA A 70 -9.79 7.19 -7.31
CA ALA A 70 -8.91 7.14 -8.46
C ALA A 70 -9.15 8.37 -9.35
N ARG A 71 -8.07 8.95 -9.86
CA ARG A 71 -8.11 10.09 -10.78
C ARG A 71 -7.29 9.80 -12.02
N TRP A 72 -7.78 10.25 -13.17
CA TRP A 72 -7.02 10.29 -14.41
C TRP A 72 -6.20 11.57 -14.46
N MET A 73 -4.90 11.42 -14.74
CA MET A 73 -3.96 12.51 -14.87
C MET A 73 -3.70 12.76 -16.36
N GLU A 74 -4.26 13.85 -16.90
CA GLU A 74 -4.21 14.13 -18.34
C GLU A 74 -2.79 14.38 -18.88
N VAL A 75 -1.91 14.99 -18.07
CA VAL A 75 -0.54 15.35 -18.49
C VAL A 75 0.33 14.09 -18.57
N GLU A 76 0.28 13.26 -17.53
CA GLU A 76 1.03 12.02 -17.42
C GLU A 76 0.39 10.86 -18.20
N LYS A 77 -0.90 10.99 -18.55
CA LYS A 77 -1.73 9.94 -19.14
C LYS A 77 -1.75 8.66 -18.29
N GLU A 78 -1.89 8.84 -16.99
CA GLU A 78 -1.85 7.77 -16.00
C GLU A 78 -2.99 7.87 -14.99
N PHE A 79 -3.33 6.73 -14.39
CA PHE A 79 -4.21 6.70 -13.22
C PHE A 79 -3.39 6.84 -11.94
N GLN A 80 -3.85 7.72 -11.06
CA GLN A 80 -3.40 7.76 -9.67
C GLN A 80 -4.54 7.30 -8.78
N ALA A 81 -4.22 6.49 -7.77
CA ALA A 81 -5.21 5.96 -6.85
C ALA A 81 -4.80 6.15 -5.39
N LEU A 82 -5.78 6.50 -4.56
CA LEU A 82 -5.69 6.42 -3.11
C LEU A 82 -6.29 5.11 -2.64
N ALA A 83 -5.58 4.44 -1.75
CA ALA A 83 -5.93 3.12 -1.26
C ALA A 83 -5.92 3.06 0.27
N SER A 84 -6.50 1.99 0.81
CA SER A 84 -6.62 1.74 2.24
C SER A 84 -6.55 0.27 2.60
N LEU A 85 -6.12 0.03 3.84
CA LEU A 85 -6.15 -1.26 4.53
C LEU A 85 -7.22 -1.30 5.63
N GLU A 86 -8.10 -0.31 5.70
CA GLU A 86 -9.27 -0.33 6.58
C GLU A 86 -10.30 -1.36 6.08
N GLY A 87 -10.54 -2.40 6.87
CA GLY A 87 -11.51 -3.45 6.59
C GLY A 87 -10.95 -4.86 6.74
N ASP A 88 -11.80 -5.86 6.55
CA ASP A 88 -11.44 -7.26 6.78
C ASP A 88 -10.63 -7.85 5.62
N ASN A 89 -9.68 -8.74 5.94
CA ASN A 89 -8.87 -9.50 4.99
C ASN A 89 -7.99 -8.65 4.05
N LEU A 90 -7.58 -7.45 4.49
CA LEU A 90 -6.62 -6.56 3.82
C LEU A 90 -5.23 -6.64 4.49
N GLY A 91 -4.21 -6.16 3.79
CA GLY A 91 -2.82 -6.17 4.25
C GLY A 91 -1.92 -7.14 3.46
N PRO A 92 -0.72 -7.47 3.98
CA PRO A 92 0.21 -8.40 3.35
C PRO A 92 -0.43 -9.74 3.03
N ILE A 93 -0.11 -10.28 1.86
CA ILE A 93 -0.48 -11.63 1.45
C ILE A 93 0.78 -12.48 1.33
N SER A 94 0.75 -13.70 1.86
CA SER A 94 1.82 -14.68 1.63
C SER A 94 1.85 -15.09 0.16
N GLU A 95 3.04 -15.35 -0.35
CA GLU A 95 3.19 -16.14 -1.56
C GLU A 95 2.93 -17.60 -1.17
N GLU A 96 1.80 -18.15 -1.62
CA GLU A 96 1.71 -19.60 -1.85
C GLU A 96 2.42 -19.93 -3.16
#